data_AF-A0A1V6EBA7-F1
#
_entry.id   AF-A0A1V6EBA7-F1
#
_cell.length_a   1.000
_cell.length_b   1.000
_cell.length_c   1.000
_cell.angle_alpha   90.00
_cell.angle_beta   90.00
_cell.angle_gamma   90.00
#
_symmetry.space_group_name_H-M   'P 1'
#
loop_
_entity.id
_entity.type
_entity.pdbx_description
1 polymer ?
#
loop_
_entity_poly.entity_id
_entity_poly.type
_entity_poly.pdbx_seq_one_letter_code
_entity_poly.pdbx_strand_id
1 'polypeptide(L)' 'MDLVIARELEIYGSHGIQAYRYDILLGMIETGRLHPEQLIQARLTLRQGVDFLQKMDQFPGVGINVITSMQDNS' A
#
# COMPACT_ATOMS: atom_id res chain seq x y z
N MET A 1 -1.29 -15.10 23.20
CA MET A 1 -2.18 -14.20 23.96
C MET A 1 -1.69 -13.93 25.37
N ASP A 2 -0.83 -14.80 25.92
CA ASP A 2 -0.34 -14.70 27.29
C ASP A 2 0.35 -13.37 27.61
N LEU A 3 1.13 -12.81 26.67
CA LEU A 3 1.77 -11.49 26.85
C LEU A 3 0.79 -10.30 26.82
N VAL A 4 -0.33 -10.43 26.10
CA VAL A 4 -1.38 -9.40 26.06
C VAL A 4 -2.10 -9.37 27.41
N ILE A 5 -2.43 -10.55 27.94
CA ILE A 5 -3.06 -10.71 29.25
C ILE A 5 -2.12 -10.27 30.38
N ALA A 6 -0.88 -10.76 30.41
CA ALA A 6 0.08 -10.47 31.46
C ALA A 6 0.49 -9.00 31.56
N ARG A 7 0.30 -8.24 30.48
CA ARG A 7 0.61 -6.79 30.42
C ARG A 7 -0.63 -5.91 30.28
N GLU A 8 -1.83 -6.50 30.41
CA GLU A 8 -3.11 -5.79 30.31
C GLU A 8 -3.21 -4.91 29.05
N LEU A 9 -2.75 -5.43 27.91
CA LEU A 9 -2.72 -4.67 26.66
C LEU A 9 -4.09 -4.68 25.97
N GLU A 10 -4.47 -3.51 25.46
CA GLU A 10 -5.65 -3.36 24.60
C GLU A 10 -5.29 -3.52 23.13
N ILE A 11 -6.14 -4.23 22.37
CA ILE A 11 -5.96 -4.42 20.93
C ILE A 11 -6.97 -3.55 20.18
N TYR A 12 -6.46 -2.56 19.46
CA TYR A 12 -7.26 -1.72 18.57
C TYR A 12 -7.19 -2.24 17.13
N GLY A 13 -8.33 -2.69 16.62
CA GLY A 13 -8.49 -2.95 15.19
C GLY A 13 -8.60 -1.63 14.42
N SER A 14 -7.99 -1.55 13.24
CA SER A 14 -8.20 -0.45 12.30
C SER A 14 -8.55 -1.01 10.92
N HIS A 15 -9.39 -0.28 10.18
CA HIS A 15 -9.82 -0.68 8.86
C HIS A 15 -9.86 0.52 7.92
N GLY A 16 -8.86 0.60 7.04
CA GLY A 16 -8.76 1.65 6.02
C GLY A 16 -8.86 3.07 6.57
N ILE A 17 -9.13 4.00 5.65
CA ILE A 17 -9.45 5.39 5.95
C ILE A 17 -10.86 5.69 5.47
N GLN A 18 -11.64 6.44 6.25
CA GLN A 18 -12.96 6.88 5.84
C GLN A 18 -12.84 7.83 4.64
N ALA A 19 -13.71 7.71 3.65
CA ALA A 19 -13.60 8.44 2.39
C ALA A 19 -13.51 9.98 2.59
N TYR A 20 -14.24 10.53 3.56
CA TYR A 20 -14.22 11.96 3.85
C TYR A 20 -12.88 12.46 4.42
N ARG A 21 -11.94 11.58 4.77
CA ARG A 21 -10.61 11.95 5.30
C ARG A 21 -9.52 11.90 4.23
N TYR A 22 -9.85 11.54 2.98
CA TYR A 22 -8.87 11.56 1.89
C TYR A 22 -8.41 12.99 1.59
N ASP A 23 -9.25 13.99 1.80
CA ASP A 23 -8.89 15.41 1.68
C ASP A 23 -7.67 15.79 2.54
N ILE A 24 -7.66 15.35 3.80
CA ILE A 24 -6.56 15.58 4.74
C ILE A 24 -5.29 14.86 4.27
N LEU A 25 -5.42 13.59 3.86
CA LEU A 25 -4.30 12.80 3.37
C LEU A 25 -3.68 13.43 2.11
N LEU A 26 -4.52 13.81 1.15
CA LEU A 26 -4.09 14.44 -0.09
C LEU A 26 -3.46 15.81 0.17
N GLY A 27 -4.02 16.61 1.07
CA GLY A 27 -3.41 17.89 1.48
C GLY A 27 -2.03 17.72 2.11
N MET A 28 -1.79 16.62 2.84
CA MET A 28 -0.44 16.30 3.34
C MET A 28 0.53 15.93 2.21
N ILE A 29 0.06 15.29 1.15
CA ILE A 29 0.88 15.00 -0.04
C ILE A 29 1.18 16.29 -0.81
N GLU A 30 0.17 17.13 -1.07
CA GLU A 30 0.30 18.41 -1.77
C GLU A 30 1.28 19.36 -1.07
N THR A 31 1.29 19.37 0.26
CA THR A 31 2.20 20.18 1.07
C THR A 31 3.59 19.56 1.25
N GLY A 32 3.85 18.39 0.66
CA GLY A 32 5.13 17.67 0.80
C GLY A 32 5.39 17.13 2.20
N ARG A 33 4.36 17.00 3.05
CA ARG A 33 4.48 16.34 4.36
C ARG A 33 4.47 14.81 4.24
N LEU A 34 3.91 14.29 3.15
CA LEU A 34 3.94 12.88 2.81
C LEU A 34 4.51 12.70 1.40
N HIS A 35 5.39 11.71 1.26
CA HIS A 35 6.10 11.37 0.03
C HIS A 35 5.78 9.94 -0.43
N PRO A 36 4.52 9.62 -0.79
CA PRO A 36 4.12 8.27 -1.17
C PRO A 36 4.89 7.72 -2.37
N GLU A 37 5.44 8.58 -3.23
CA GLU A 37 6.30 8.21 -4.36
C GLU A 37 7.54 7.43 -3.95
N GLN A 38 8.04 7.62 -2.72
CA GLN A 38 9.19 6.89 -2.19
C GLN A 38 8.88 5.42 -1.90
N LEU A 39 7.60 5.07 -1.79
CA LEU A 39 7.15 3.68 -1.60
C LEU A 39 7.02 2.92 -2.93
N ILE A 40 7.05 3.61 -4.07
CA ILE A 40 6.89 3.01 -5.39
C ILE A 40 8.18 2.27 -5.77
N GLN A 41 8.11 0.94 -5.86
CA GLN A 41 9.23 0.12 -6.31
C GLN A 41 9.27 -0.03 -7.83
N ALA A 42 8.12 -0.24 -8.46
CA ALA A 42 8.04 -0.44 -9.89
C ALA A 42 6.76 0.16 -10.49
N ARG A 43 6.87 0.55 -11.76
CA ARG A 43 5.75 0.89 -12.63
C ARG A 43 5.55 -0.25 -13.61
N LEU A 44 4.37 -0.85 -13.58
CA LEU A 44 4.06 -2.06 -14.34
C LEU A 44 3.09 -1.74 -15.47
N THR A 45 3.14 -2.54 -16.54
CA THR A 45 2.01 -2.71 -17.45
C THR A 45 0.91 -3.52 -16.77
N LEU A 46 -0.31 -3.49 -17.31
CA LEU A 46 -1.40 -4.30 -16.81
C LEU A 46 -1.05 -5.80 -16.81
N ARG A 47 -0.40 -6.30 -17.86
CA ARG A 47 0.04 -7.71 -17.95
C ARG A 47 1.05 -8.05 -16.84
N GLN A 48 2.09 -7.23 -16.70
CA GLN A 48 3.08 -7.41 -15.63
C GLN A 48 2.42 -7.35 -14.24
N GLY A 49 1.40 -6.51 -14.07
CA GLY A 49 0.58 -6.45 -12.86
C GLY A 49 -0.12 -7.77 -12.56
N VAL A 50 -0.75 -8.42 -13.56
CA VAL A 50 -1.36 -9.75 -13.39
C VAL A 50 -0.33 -10.79 -12.96
N ASP A 51 0.82 -10.84 -13.64
CA ASP A 51 1.90 -11.77 -13.31
C ASP A 51 2.44 -11.56 -11.89
N PHE A 52 2.47 -10.30 -11.43
CA PHE A 52 2.87 -9.95 -10.07
C PHE A 52 1.82 -10.40 -9.04
N LEU A 53 0.54 -10.14 -9.29
CA LEU A 53 -0.56 -10.54 -8.41
C LEU A 53 -0.60 -12.06 -8.19
N GLN A 54 -0.32 -12.85 -9.23
CA GLN A 54 -0.25 -14.32 -9.14
C GLN A 54 0.83 -14.84 -8.20
N LYS A 55 1.86 -14.04 -7.90
CA LYS A 55 3.01 -14.42 -7.06
C LYS A 55 2.93 -13.84 -5.65
N MET A 56 1.86 -13.13 -5.29
CA MET A 56 1.76 -12.42 -4.01
C MET A 56 1.79 -13.34 -2.78
N ASP A 57 1.45 -14.61 -2.94
CA ASP A 57 1.59 -15.65 -1.92
C ASP A 57 3.06 -15.99 -1.59
N GLN A 58 4.01 -15.58 -2.44
CA GLN A 58 5.45 -15.82 -2.30
C GLN A 58 6.22 -14.58 -1.82
N PHE A 59 5.54 -13.51 -1.41
CA PHE A 59 6.15 -12.24 -1.00
C PHE A 59 7.17 -11.69 -2.02
N PRO A 60 6.73 -11.39 -3.26
CA PRO A 60 7.61 -11.12 -4.40
C PRO A 60 8.30 -9.75 -4.36
N GLY A 61 8.10 -8.95 -3.29
CA GLY A 61 8.70 -7.64 -3.13
C GLY A 61 8.25 -6.93 -1.85
N VAL A 62 8.89 -5.80 -1.56
CA VAL A 62 8.51 -4.86 -0.49
C VAL A 62 7.94 -3.59 -1.12
N GLY A 63 7.12 -2.80 -0.42
CA GLY A 63 6.60 -1.54 -0.96
C GLY A 63 5.43 -1.68 -1.94
N ILE A 64 5.25 -0.70 -2.84
CA ILE A 64 4.08 -0.55 -3.72
C ILE A 64 4.50 -0.64 -5.19
N ASN A 65 3.79 -1.45 -5.96
CA ASN A 65 3.87 -1.44 -7.43
C ASN A 65 2.65 -0.74 -8.02
N VAL A 66 2.86 0.13 -9.02
CA VAL A 66 1.81 0.94 -9.63
C VAL A 66 1.64 0.57 -11.09
N ILE A 67 0.41 0.24 -11.50
CA ILE A 67 0.09 -0.01 -12.91
C ILE A 67 -0.07 1.35 -13.60
N THR A 68 0.73 1.59 -14.65
CA THR A 68 0.76 2.90 -15.35
C THR A 68 0.49 2.79 -16.86
N SER A 69 0.41 1.58 -17.40
CA SER A 69 0.08 1.34 -18.81
C SER A 69 -0.91 0.20 -18.98
N MET A 70 -1.86 0.38 -19.91
CA MET A 70 -2.81 -0.65 -20.34
C MET A 70 -2.28 -1.56 -21.44
N GLN A 71 -1.17 -1.19 -22.08
CA GLN A 71 -0.56 -1.89 -23.21
C GLN A 71 0.87 -2.31 -22.87
N ASP A 72 1.30 -3.44 -23.42
CA ASP A 72 2.71 -3.82 -23.41
C ASP A 72 3.41 -3.03 -24.51
N ASN A 73 4.24 -2.05 -24.14
CA ASN A 73 5.10 -1.37 -25.11
C ASN A 73 6.09 -2.41 -25.65
N SER A 74 5.80 -2.89 -26.87
CA SER A 74 6.72 -3.71 -27.67
C SER A 74 7.86 -2.86 -28.22
#